data_AF-A0A168JHJ4-F1
#
_entry.id   AF-A0A168JHJ4-F1
#
_cell.length_a   1.000
_cell.length_b   1.000
_cell.length_c   1.000
_cell.angle_alpha   90.00
_cell.angle_beta   90.00
_cell.angle_gamma   90.00
#
_symmetry.space_group_name_H-M   'P 1'
#
loop_
_entity.id
_entity.type
_entity.pdbx_description
1 polymer ?
#
loop_
_entity_poly.entity_id
_entity_poly.type
_entity_poly.pdbx_seq_one_letter_code
_entity_poly.pdbx_strand_id
1 'polypeptide(L)'
;MTKPPVDNKEALAIAQAWITQADAALYQTNQSLHANPELAYQEHKAHDNLCNFLEDQGYSVTRKAYGLDTSFEASSGSGGREVVICAEYDALPAIGHACGHNLIATSSMAAFLGASKALSKLQVPGRVRILGTPAEEGGGGKISLIRAGAFSGASASIMSHPVTPDSLSTDTEVSGSAALNLVASIKFRVEFRGRSAHAAGEPWNGLNALDAAVAAYNNVSLLRQQIRPEERVHAVFEDGGTVPNVIPDYTRMNWYIRSPTIEQGEELRNRVAACIEAGASATGCSVGYIRAEDYKNVVGNRTICETYSRVMAMVGRKVLAEQEKPLVASTDMGNVSHELPSMHGAFTIPACPGAALHSKKFAAAAGERAGHEAAIDCGTGMALLAINILSDDRLAEEMQQDFINKRE
;
A
#
# COMPACT_ATOMS: atom_id res chain seq x y z
N MET A 1 25.33 -28.52 -6.58
CA MET A 1 24.13 -29.37 -6.61
C MET A 1 23.08 -28.63 -5.80
N THR A 2 22.05 -28.12 -6.46
CA THR A 2 20.91 -27.46 -5.83
C THR A 2 20.20 -28.46 -4.92
N LYS A 3 19.86 -28.07 -3.69
CA LYS A 3 19.08 -28.92 -2.79
C LYS A 3 17.67 -29.03 -3.41
N PRO A 4 17.04 -30.22 -3.46
CA PRO A 4 15.69 -30.32 -3.98
C PRO A 4 14.74 -29.41 -3.19
N PRO A 5 13.76 -28.78 -3.84
CA PRO A 5 12.79 -27.93 -3.16
C PRO A 5 12.04 -28.74 -2.09
N VAL A 6 11.60 -28.03 -1.06
CA VAL A 6 10.80 -28.59 0.02
C VAL A 6 9.51 -29.22 -0.53
N ASP A 7 9.03 -30.30 0.08
CA ASP A 7 7.70 -30.83 -0.25
C ASP A 7 6.63 -29.84 0.21
N ASN A 8 5.95 -29.21 -0.75
CA ASN A 8 4.89 -28.24 -0.49
C ASN A 8 3.77 -28.79 0.37
N LYS A 9 3.45 -30.09 0.31
CA LYS A 9 2.38 -30.67 1.13
C LYS A 9 2.79 -30.73 2.60
N GLU A 10 4.04 -31.10 2.86
CA GLU A 10 4.60 -31.15 4.22
C GLU A 10 4.72 -29.74 4.79
N ALA A 11 5.29 -28.80 4.03
CA ALA A 11 5.41 -27.40 4.42
C ALA A 11 4.06 -26.75 4.73
N LEU A 12 3.07 -26.97 3.86
CA LEU A 12 1.71 -26.47 4.04
C LEU A 12 1.05 -27.05 5.29
N ALA A 13 1.19 -28.37 5.52
CA ALA A 13 0.64 -29.01 6.70
C ALA A 13 1.23 -28.45 8.01
N ILE A 14 2.55 -28.20 8.04
CA ILE A 14 3.21 -27.59 9.21
C ILE A 14 2.71 -26.16 9.44
N ALA A 15 2.67 -25.34 8.38
CA ALA A 15 2.20 -23.96 8.46
C ALA A 15 0.74 -23.89 8.93
N GLN A 16 -0.15 -24.67 8.30
CA GLN A 16 -1.57 -24.71 8.62
C GLN A 16 -1.83 -25.15 10.06
N ALA A 17 -1.12 -26.18 10.56
CA ALA A 17 -1.27 -26.65 11.93
C ALA A 17 -0.94 -25.55 12.95
N TRP A 18 0.13 -24.78 12.69
CA TRP A 18 0.54 -23.70 13.58
C TRP A 18 -0.38 -22.48 13.50
N ILE A 19 -0.80 -22.09 12.30
CA ILE A 19 -1.78 -21.00 12.11
C ILE A 19 -3.11 -21.35 12.79
N THR A 20 -3.57 -22.60 12.65
CA THR A 20 -4.81 -23.07 13.31
C THR A 20 -4.70 -22.99 14.83
N GLN A 21 -3.53 -23.30 15.41
CA GLN A 21 -3.30 -23.15 16.84
C GLN A 21 -3.36 -21.69 17.29
N ALA A 22 -2.87 -20.76 16.45
CA ALA A 22 -2.86 -19.33 16.74
C ALA A 22 -4.17 -18.60 16.38
N ASP A 23 -5.11 -19.25 15.67
CA ASP A 23 -6.28 -18.61 15.06
C ASP A 23 -7.14 -17.82 16.05
N ALA A 24 -7.39 -18.38 17.23
CA ALA A 24 -8.21 -17.71 18.24
C ALA A 24 -7.55 -16.40 18.73
N ALA A 25 -6.22 -16.40 18.94
CA ALA A 25 -5.47 -15.23 19.36
C ALA A 25 -5.32 -14.21 18.21
N LEU A 26 -5.14 -14.68 16.97
CA LEU A 26 -5.16 -13.84 15.77
C LEU A 26 -6.52 -13.15 15.62
N TYR A 27 -7.63 -13.87 15.84
CA TYR A 27 -8.97 -13.30 15.75
C TYR A 27 -9.20 -12.24 16.82
N GLN A 28 -8.76 -12.47 18.05
CA GLN A 28 -8.82 -11.45 19.11
C GLN A 28 -8.00 -10.21 18.76
N THR A 29 -6.80 -10.40 18.20
CA THR A 29 -5.93 -9.31 17.74
C THR A 29 -6.62 -8.49 16.65
N ASN A 30 -7.20 -9.17 15.65
CA ASN A 30 -7.98 -8.56 14.57
C ASN A 30 -9.18 -7.76 15.09
N GLN A 31 -9.98 -8.32 16.00
CA GLN A 31 -11.12 -7.62 16.61
C GLN A 31 -10.68 -6.37 17.39
N SER A 32 -9.56 -6.46 18.10
CA SER A 32 -8.99 -5.32 18.83
C SER A 32 -8.54 -4.20 17.88
N LEU A 33 -7.87 -4.53 16.77
CA LEU A 33 -7.53 -3.56 15.72
C LEU A 33 -8.78 -2.91 15.14
N HIS A 34 -9.74 -3.73 14.72
CA HIS A 34 -10.98 -3.26 14.11
C HIS A 34 -11.76 -2.28 15.01
N ALA A 35 -11.84 -2.59 16.31
CA ALA A 35 -12.54 -1.78 17.30
C ALA A 35 -11.80 -0.49 17.69
N ASN A 36 -10.49 -0.39 17.41
CA ASN A 36 -9.65 0.75 17.78
C ASN A 36 -8.94 1.35 16.56
N PRO A 37 -9.68 1.90 15.58
CA PRO A 37 -9.07 2.46 14.38
C PRO A 37 -8.22 3.68 14.71
N GLU A 38 -6.96 3.65 14.28
CA GLU A 38 -6.00 4.75 14.46
C GLU A 38 -5.46 5.21 13.10
N LEU A 39 -5.20 6.51 12.97
CA LEU A 39 -4.84 7.12 11.69
C LEU A 39 -3.34 6.98 11.40
N ALA A 40 -2.97 7.26 10.15
CA ALA A 40 -1.59 7.32 9.68
C ALA A 40 -0.64 8.00 10.69
N TYR A 41 0.42 7.29 11.08
CA TYR A 41 1.44 7.66 12.07
C TYR A 41 0.95 7.86 13.51
N GLN A 42 -0.27 7.44 13.83
CA GLN A 42 -0.87 7.52 15.17
C GLN A 42 -1.36 6.14 15.66
N GLU A 43 -0.97 5.07 14.97
CA GLU A 43 -1.39 3.67 15.18
C GLU A 43 -0.71 3.02 16.39
N HIS A 44 -0.64 3.71 17.52
CA HIS A 44 0.10 3.26 18.70
C HIS A 44 -0.51 2.03 19.37
N LYS A 45 -1.84 1.98 19.53
CA LYS A 45 -2.52 0.80 20.09
C LYS A 45 -2.45 -0.38 19.12
N ALA A 46 -2.62 -0.13 17.82
CA ALA A 46 -2.50 -1.16 16.80
C ALA A 46 -1.09 -1.76 16.80
N HIS A 47 -0.06 -0.90 16.79
CA HIS A 47 1.35 -1.28 16.93
C HIS A 47 1.57 -2.13 18.19
N ASP A 48 1.16 -1.64 19.36
CA ASP A 48 1.42 -2.34 20.62
C ASP A 48 0.72 -3.68 20.70
N ASN A 49 -0.52 -3.76 20.20
CA ASN A 49 -1.30 -5.00 20.12
C ASN A 49 -0.61 -6.05 19.24
N LEU A 50 -0.15 -5.65 18.05
CA LEU A 50 0.56 -6.53 17.12
C LEU A 50 1.92 -7.00 17.66
N CYS A 51 2.66 -6.11 18.33
CA CYS A 51 3.92 -6.46 18.97
C CYS A 51 3.73 -7.40 20.16
N ASN A 52 2.75 -7.11 21.04
CA ASN A 52 2.41 -7.98 22.17
C ASN A 52 2.04 -9.38 21.68
N PHE A 53 1.21 -9.47 20.63
CA PHE A 53 0.84 -10.74 20.03
C PHE A 53 2.07 -11.55 19.59
N LEU A 54 3.02 -10.93 18.88
CA LEU A 54 4.25 -11.62 18.46
C LEU A 54 5.14 -12.04 19.64
N GLU A 55 5.28 -11.18 20.65
CA GLU A 55 6.03 -11.48 21.88
C GLU A 55 5.40 -12.66 22.65
N ASP A 56 4.07 -12.72 22.73
CA ASP A 56 3.32 -13.82 23.34
C ASP A 56 3.49 -15.14 22.56
N GLN A 57 3.73 -15.07 21.25
CA GLN A 57 4.12 -16.23 20.44
C GLN A 57 5.61 -16.61 20.59
N GLY A 58 6.39 -15.85 21.37
CA GLY A 58 7.79 -16.11 21.68
C GLY A 58 8.80 -15.49 20.71
N TYR A 59 8.38 -14.53 19.87
CA TYR A 59 9.28 -13.81 18.98
C TYR A 59 9.92 -12.60 19.67
N SER A 60 11.18 -12.32 19.33
CA SER A 60 11.81 -11.06 19.68
C SER A 60 11.36 -9.98 18.72
N VAL A 61 10.70 -8.94 19.23
CA VAL A 61 10.17 -7.83 18.44
C VAL A 61 11.03 -6.59 18.65
N THR A 62 11.50 -5.98 17.56
CA THR A 62 12.03 -4.62 17.58
C THR A 62 10.86 -3.66 17.40
N ARG A 63 10.37 -3.09 18.50
CA ARG A 63 9.36 -2.02 18.48
C ARG A 63 9.98 -0.72 18.00
N LYS A 64 9.16 0.16 17.42
CA LYS A 64 9.59 1.45 16.87
C LYS A 64 10.74 1.31 15.87
N ALA A 65 10.66 0.27 15.05
CA ALA A 65 11.71 -0.09 14.13
C ALA A 65 11.98 1.06 13.14
N TYR A 66 13.23 1.19 12.69
CA TYR A 66 13.63 2.13 11.65
C TYR A 66 13.31 3.62 11.94
N GLY A 67 13.16 3.98 13.22
CA GLY A 67 12.91 5.35 13.64
C GLY A 67 11.47 5.84 13.46
N LEU A 68 10.52 4.94 13.17
CA LEU A 68 9.09 5.25 13.12
C LEU A 68 8.40 4.75 14.38
N ASP A 69 7.70 5.64 15.10
CA ASP A 69 7.07 5.33 16.40
C ASP A 69 6.04 4.20 16.37
N THR A 70 5.44 3.94 15.21
CA THR A 70 4.40 2.93 15.03
C THR A 70 4.83 1.82 14.06
N SER A 71 6.12 1.67 13.75
CA SER A 71 6.66 0.52 13.01
C SER A 71 7.26 -0.52 13.94
N PHE A 72 7.25 -1.79 13.54
CA PHE A 72 7.91 -2.87 14.26
C PHE A 72 8.53 -3.87 13.28
N GLU A 73 9.45 -4.70 13.76
CA GLU A 73 9.86 -5.90 13.03
C GLU A 73 10.10 -7.10 13.95
N ALA A 74 9.89 -8.29 13.41
CA ALA A 74 10.32 -9.54 14.03
C ALA A 74 10.84 -10.49 12.96
N SER A 75 11.92 -11.21 13.27
CA SER A 75 12.60 -12.09 12.34
C SER A 75 12.64 -13.52 12.86
N SER A 76 12.61 -14.48 11.94
CA SER A 76 12.74 -15.91 12.25
C SER A 76 13.56 -16.61 11.18
N GLY A 77 14.30 -17.65 11.59
CA GLY A 77 15.17 -18.43 10.71
C GLY A 77 16.61 -17.91 10.72
N SER A 78 17.46 -18.55 9.91
CA SER A 78 18.89 -18.22 9.84
C SER A 78 19.49 -18.65 8.51
N GLY A 79 20.52 -17.93 8.07
CA GLY A 79 21.18 -18.18 6.78
C GLY A 79 20.26 -17.89 5.58
N GLY A 80 20.77 -18.19 4.38
CA GLY A 80 19.99 -18.11 3.15
C GLY A 80 19.41 -16.74 2.80
N ARG A 81 18.39 -16.78 1.93
CA ARG A 81 17.60 -15.64 1.46
C ARG A 81 16.72 -15.08 2.59
N GLU A 82 16.19 -13.89 2.40
CA GLU A 82 15.20 -13.29 3.32
C GLU A 82 13.95 -12.86 2.56
N VAL A 83 12.77 -13.16 3.12
CA VAL A 83 11.48 -12.67 2.63
C VAL A 83 10.87 -11.74 3.67
N VAL A 84 10.52 -10.53 3.25
CA VAL A 84 9.79 -9.56 4.07
C VAL A 84 8.30 -9.72 3.85
N ILE A 85 7.53 -9.72 4.93
CA ILE A 85 6.07 -9.80 4.94
C ILE A 85 5.56 -8.48 5.53
N CYS A 86 4.95 -7.62 4.70
CA CYS A 86 4.47 -6.31 5.16
C CYS A 86 3.11 -6.44 5.86
N ALA A 87 2.94 -5.79 7.01
CA ALA A 87 1.68 -5.71 7.73
C ALA A 87 1.24 -4.24 7.85
N GLU A 88 0.11 -3.89 7.25
CA GLU A 88 -0.53 -2.57 7.39
C GLU A 88 -1.62 -2.61 8.47
N TYR A 89 -1.86 -1.49 9.13
CA TYR A 89 -2.80 -1.40 10.27
C TYR A 89 -3.26 0.02 10.58
N ASP A 90 -3.06 0.98 9.69
CA ASP A 90 -3.70 2.29 9.78
C ASP A 90 -5.16 2.25 9.31
N ALA A 91 -5.94 3.22 9.78
CA ALA A 91 -7.36 3.36 9.51
C ALA A 91 -7.67 4.72 8.88
N LEU A 92 -8.89 4.85 8.37
CA LEU A 92 -9.37 6.06 7.70
C LEU A 92 -10.22 6.94 8.65
N PRO A 93 -10.14 8.27 8.52
CA PRO A 93 -10.93 9.20 9.34
C PRO A 93 -12.44 8.92 9.26
N ALA A 94 -13.10 8.83 10.41
CA ALA A 94 -14.55 8.67 10.59
C ALA A 94 -15.20 7.37 10.04
N ILE A 95 -14.45 6.53 9.32
CA ILE A 95 -14.96 5.29 8.73
C ILE A 95 -14.20 4.04 9.17
N GLY A 96 -13.15 4.18 9.99
CA GLY A 96 -12.42 3.06 10.59
C GLY A 96 -11.58 2.30 9.57
N HIS A 97 -11.42 0.98 9.76
CA HIS A 97 -10.71 0.11 8.82
C HIS A 97 -11.53 -0.18 7.54
N ALA A 98 -11.99 0.88 6.87
CA ALA A 98 -12.75 0.80 5.63
C ALA A 98 -11.90 0.38 4.41
N CYS A 99 -10.59 0.24 4.57
CA CYS A 99 -9.67 -0.40 3.63
C CYS A 99 -9.26 -1.83 4.08
N GLY A 100 -9.71 -2.27 5.26
CA GLY A 100 -9.47 -3.63 5.75
C GLY A 100 -8.04 -3.90 6.24
N HIS A 101 -7.27 -2.87 6.64
CA HIS A 101 -5.88 -3.06 7.10
C HIS A 101 -5.78 -3.97 8.33
N ASN A 102 -6.82 -4.09 9.15
CA ASN A 102 -6.89 -5.12 10.20
C ASN A 102 -6.75 -6.55 9.65
N LEU A 103 -7.28 -6.83 8.45
CA LEU A 103 -7.14 -8.12 7.78
C LEU A 103 -5.79 -8.26 7.05
N ILE A 104 -5.19 -7.16 6.59
CA ILE A 104 -3.81 -7.16 6.07
C ILE A 104 -2.86 -7.59 7.19
N ALA A 105 -2.91 -6.92 8.35
CA ALA A 105 -2.16 -7.31 9.53
C ALA A 105 -2.39 -8.79 9.90
N THR A 106 -3.65 -9.25 9.89
CA THR A 106 -4.00 -10.65 10.21
C THR A 106 -3.35 -11.65 9.25
N SER A 107 -3.49 -11.43 7.94
CA SER A 107 -2.93 -12.34 6.93
C SER A 107 -1.40 -12.36 6.96
N SER A 108 -0.77 -11.21 7.19
CA SER A 108 0.69 -11.09 7.33
C SER A 108 1.22 -11.76 8.60
N MET A 109 0.51 -11.62 9.73
CA MET A 109 0.83 -12.33 10.97
C MET A 109 0.74 -13.85 10.77
N ALA A 110 -0.36 -14.34 10.19
CA ALA A 110 -0.52 -15.76 9.88
C ALA A 110 0.59 -16.28 8.96
N ALA A 111 0.94 -15.52 7.92
CA ALA A 111 2.03 -15.86 7.01
C ALA A 111 3.39 -15.98 7.72
N PHE A 112 3.73 -15.00 8.56
CA PHE A 112 4.97 -15.00 9.33
C PHE A 112 5.06 -16.20 10.29
N LEU A 113 4.00 -16.45 11.07
CA LEU A 113 3.95 -17.57 12.01
C LEU A 113 4.09 -18.92 11.30
N GLY A 114 3.31 -19.13 10.22
CA GLY A 114 3.34 -20.36 9.43
C GLY A 114 4.70 -20.62 8.80
N ALA A 115 5.27 -19.60 8.13
CA ALA A 115 6.57 -19.72 7.49
C ALA A 115 7.70 -19.92 8.50
N SER A 116 7.69 -19.17 9.62
CA SER A 116 8.64 -19.33 10.71
C SER A 116 8.67 -20.77 11.23
N LYS A 117 7.48 -21.36 11.47
CA LYS A 117 7.39 -22.72 11.98
C LYS A 117 7.90 -23.76 10.99
N ALA A 118 7.54 -23.59 9.73
CA ALA A 118 7.96 -24.50 8.66
C ALA A 118 9.48 -24.42 8.41
N LEU A 119 10.09 -23.23 8.39
CA LEU A 119 11.54 -23.06 8.28
C LEU A 119 12.28 -23.83 9.38
N SER A 120 11.81 -23.72 10.62
CA SER A 120 12.40 -24.41 11.77
C SER A 120 12.26 -25.93 11.66
N LYS A 121 11.08 -26.43 11.32
CA LYS A 121 10.80 -27.88 11.27
C LYS A 121 11.49 -28.58 10.11
N LEU A 122 11.57 -27.91 8.96
CA LEU A 122 12.15 -28.45 7.73
C LEU A 122 13.64 -28.14 7.58
N GLN A 123 14.21 -27.37 8.52
CA GLN A 123 15.61 -26.97 8.53
C GLN A 123 16.03 -26.30 7.21
N VAL A 124 15.17 -25.41 6.71
CA VAL A 124 15.41 -24.63 5.50
C VAL A 124 16.31 -23.44 5.85
N PRO A 125 17.49 -23.29 5.22
CA PRO A 125 18.29 -22.09 5.37
C PRO A 125 17.57 -20.90 4.75
N GLY A 126 17.18 -19.93 5.56
CA GLY A 126 16.37 -18.80 5.12
C GLY A 126 15.85 -18.00 6.30
N ARG A 127 15.41 -16.78 6.03
CA ARG A 127 14.82 -15.88 7.01
C ARG A 127 13.47 -15.37 6.52
N VAL A 128 12.50 -15.31 7.42
CA VAL A 128 11.29 -14.52 7.23
C VAL A 128 11.31 -13.38 8.23
N ARG A 129 10.88 -12.21 7.77
CA ARG A 129 10.71 -11.04 8.62
C ARG A 129 9.34 -10.45 8.40
N ILE A 130 8.58 -10.29 9.48
CA ILE A 130 7.38 -9.45 9.45
C ILE A 130 7.80 -8.01 9.72
N LEU A 131 7.30 -7.09 8.91
CA LEU A 131 7.56 -5.66 9.02
C LEU A 131 6.22 -4.92 9.16
N GLY A 132 6.05 -4.24 10.29
CA GLY A 132 4.92 -3.36 10.51
C GLY A 132 5.10 -2.06 9.73
N THR A 133 4.22 -1.84 8.77
CA THR A 133 4.27 -0.73 7.81
C THR A 133 3.10 0.23 8.06
N PRO A 134 3.29 1.28 8.87
CA PRO A 134 2.22 2.23 9.21
C PRO A 134 1.89 3.15 8.03
N ALA A 135 0.83 3.95 8.19
CA ALA A 135 0.57 5.14 7.37
C ALA A 135 0.46 4.92 5.85
N GLU A 136 -0.11 3.80 5.40
CA GLU A 136 -0.34 3.56 3.98
C GLU A 136 -1.35 4.57 3.39
N GLU A 137 -2.35 5.01 4.17
CA GLU A 137 -3.44 5.90 3.75
C GLU A 137 -3.00 7.38 3.66
N GLY A 138 -1.97 7.64 2.85
CA GLY A 138 -1.47 8.95 2.50
C GLY A 138 -0.19 9.40 3.19
N GLY A 139 0.31 8.65 4.17
CA GLY A 139 1.55 8.96 4.87
C GLY A 139 2.82 8.36 4.26
N GLY A 140 2.69 7.31 3.45
CA GLY A 140 3.80 6.65 2.76
C GLY A 140 4.79 5.98 3.71
N GLY A 141 4.31 5.27 4.74
CA GLY A 141 5.20 4.69 5.75
C GLY A 141 6.23 3.71 5.16
N LYS A 142 5.90 2.94 4.12
CA LYS A 142 6.89 2.08 3.44
C LYS A 142 7.99 2.87 2.77
N ILE A 143 7.72 4.10 2.31
CA ILE A 143 8.71 4.98 1.70
C ILE A 143 9.72 5.44 2.76
N SER A 144 9.23 5.82 3.94
CA SER A 144 10.07 6.13 5.09
C SER A 144 10.92 4.92 5.51
N LEU A 145 10.33 3.72 5.53
CA LEU A 145 11.02 2.47 5.84
C LEU A 145 12.08 2.10 4.79
N ILE A 146 11.80 2.27 3.49
CA ILE A 146 12.78 2.09 2.41
C ILE A 146 14.01 2.99 2.65
N ARG A 147 13.80 4.28 2.93
CA ARG A 147 14.89 5.24 3.19
C ARG A 147 15.71 4.87 4.42
N ALA A 148 15.07 4.29 5.43
CA ALA A 148 15.73 3.79 6.64
C ALA A 148 16.43 2.43 6.45
N GLY A 149 16.38 1.84 5.25
CA GLY A 149 17.04 0.58 4.92
C GLY A 149 16.23 -0.67 5.27
N ALA A 150 14.93 -0.54 5.58
CA ALA A 150 14.11 -1.63 6.07
C ALA A 150 13.92 -2.78 5.06
N PHE A 151 14.13 -2.54 3.77
CA PHE A 151 14.03 -3.59 2.74
C PHE A 151 15.41 -4.01 2.19
N SER A 152 16.50 -3.42 2.70
CA SER A 152 17.84 -3.68 2.19
C SER A 152 18.28 -5.11 2.48
N GLY A 153 18.82 -5.80 1.46
CA GLY A 153 19.31 -7.17 1.58
C GLY A 153 18.24 -8.27 1.57
N ALA A 154 16.95 -7.91 1.57
CA ALA A 154 15.88 -8.87 1.37
C ALA A 154 15.82 -9.35 -0.09
N SER A 155 15.43 -10.60 -0.29
CA SER A 155 15.30 -11.21 -1.61
C SER A 155 13.92 -10.98 -2.24
N ALA A 156 12.89 -10.84 -1.41
CA ALA A 156 11.54 -10.50 -1.86
C ALA A 156 10.72 -9.82 -0.74
N SER A 157 9.64 -9.13 -1.14
CA SER A 157 8.63 -8.58 -0.22
C SER A 157 7.22 -8.99 -0.65
N ILE A 158 6.40 -9.50 0.28
CA ILE A 158 5.04 -9.99 -0.01
C ILE A 158 4.01 -9.37 0.93
N MET A 159 2.83 -9.08 0.38
CA MET A 159 1.62 -8.71 1.12
C MET A 159 0.37 -8.99 0.29
N SER A 160 -0.80 -8.94 0.90
CA SER A 160 -2.08 -9.12 0.21
C SER A 160 -3.18 -8.26 0.83
N HIS A 161 -4.06 -7.73 -0.01
CA HIS A 161 -5.08 -6.75 0.38
C HIS A 161 -6.50 -7.34 0.33
N PRO A 162 -7.36 -7.13 1.33
CA PRO A 162 -8.75 -7.55 1.26
C PRO A 162 -9.52 -6.70 0.24
N VAL A 163 -10.34 -7.32 -0.59
CA VAL A 163 -11.21 -6.63 -1.55
C VAL A 163 -12.59 -7.28 -1.58
N THR A 164 -13.56 -6.65 -2.24
CA THR A 164 -14.83 -7.31 -2.53
C THR A 164 -14.70 -8.24 -3.74
N PRO A 165 -15.49 -9.33 -3.83
CA PRO A 165 -15.45 -10.25 -4.96
C PRO A 165 -15.63 -9.55 -6.33
N ASP A 166 -16.59 -8.63 -6.41
CA ASP A 166 -16.94 -7.93 -7.65
C ASP A 166 -15.79 -7.08 -8.21
N SER A 167 -14.86 -6.65 -7.35
CA SER A 167 -13.70 -5.84 -7.73
C SER A 167 -12.65 -6.64 -8.51
N LEU A 168 -12.61 -7.97 -8.40
CA LEU A 168 -11.58 -8.80 -9.04
C LEU A 168 -12.05 -9.48 -10.32
N SER A 169 -13.18 -10.19 -10.27
CA SER A 169 -13.66 -11.02 -11.36
C SER A 169 -15.18 -11.04 -11.41
N THR A 170 -15.74 -11.51 -12.52
CA THR A 170 -17.16 -11.89 -12.60
C THR A 170 -17.38 -13.37 -12.26
N ASP A 171 -16.30 -14.15 -12.16
CA ASP A 171 -16.34 -15.53 -11.71
C ASP A 171 -16.41 -15.58 -10.17
N THR A 172 -17.51 -16.11 -9.65
CA THR A 172 -17.77 -16.22 -8.21
C THR A 172 -16.87 -17.23 -7.49
N GLU A 173 -16.18 -18.10 -8.22
CA GLU A 173 -15.19 -19.02 -7.63
C GLU A 173 -13.86 -18.33 -7.35
N VAL A 174 -13.59 -17.16 -7.96
CA VAL A 174 -12.36 -16.41 -7.74
C VAL A 174 -12.36 -15.79 -6.35
N SER A 175 -11.38 -16.20 -5.56
CA SER A 175 -11.21 -15.79 -4.16
C SER A 175 -10.05 -14.82 -3.94
N GLY A 176 -9.36 -14.42 -5.02
CA GLY A 176 -8.25 -13.49 -4.93
C GLY A 176 -7.49 -13.29 -6.24
N SER A 177 -6.50 -12.41 -6.20
CA SER A 177 -5.52 -12.19 -7.27
C SER A 177 -4.11 -12.11 -6.67
N ALA A 178 -3.10 -12.62 -7.35
CA ALA A 178 -1.72 -12.53 -6.92
C ALA A 178 -1.08 -11.18 -7.28
N ALA A 179 -1.68 -10.43 -8.21
CA ALA A 179 -1.10 -9.22 -8.76
C ALA A 179 -2.13 -8.08 -8.80
N LEU A 180 -2.17 -7.24 -7.78
CA LEU A 180 -2.85 -5.96 -7.89
C LEU A 180 -1.96 -4.94 -8.63
N ASN A 181 -2.18 -4.78 -9.92
CA ASN A 181 -1.50 -3.76 -10.71
C ASN A 181 -2.18 -2.41 -10.46
N LEU A 182 -1.59 -1.63 -9.55
CA LEU A 182 -2.08 -0.32 -9.13
C LEU A 182 -1.28 0.80 -9.81
N VAL A 183 -1.93 1.94 -10.04
CA VAL A 183 -1.37 3.07 -10.78
C VAL A 183 -0.50 3.95 -9.89
N ALA A 184 0.32 4.81 -10.48
CA ALA A 184 1.08 5.81 -9.73
C ALA A 184 0.16 6.95 -9.24
N SER A 185 0.54 7.57 -8.12
CA SER A 185 -0.13 8.76 -7.56
C SER A 185 0.89 9.76 -7.08
N ILE A 186 0.85 10.95 -7.67
CA ILE A 186 1.66 12.09 -7.26
C ILE A 186 0.76 13.07 -6.52
N LYS A 187 1.20 13.52 -5.35
CA LYS A 187 0.40 14.37 -4.46
C LYS A 187 1.21 15.60 -4.05
N PHE A 188 0.64 16.79 -4.22
CA PHE A 188 1.31 18.02 -3.82
C PHE A 188 0.31 19.13 -3.53
N ARG A 189 0.69 20.07 -2.66
CA ARG A 189 -0.01 21.33 -2.51
C ARG A 189 0.77 22.46 -3.16
N VAL A 190 0.03 23.46 -3.58
CA VAL A 190 0.57 24.69 -4.14
C VAL A 190 0.06 25.86 -3.33
N GLU A 191 0.99 26.73 -2.93
CA GLU A 191 0.69 28.00 -2.28
C GLU A 191 1.02 29.14 -3.25
N PHE A 192 0.07 30.05 -3.46
CA PHE A 192 0.35 31.31 -4.12
C PHE A 192 0.46 32.41 -3.07
N ARG A 193 1.47 33.28 -3.21
CA ARG A 193 1.66 34.45 -2.35
C ARG A 193 1.73 35.71 -3.18
N GLY A 194 0.83 36.63 -2.87
CA GLY A 194 0.65 37.93 -3.51
C GLY A 194 0.73 39.06 -2.48
N ARG A 195 -0.17 40.04 -2.59
CA ARG A 195 -0.21 41.23 -1.74
C ARG A 195 -1.63 41.78 -1.65
N SER A 196 -2.13 41.98 -0.44
CA SER A 196 -3.48 42.50 -0.23
C SER A 196 -3.58 43.98 -0.59
N ALA A 197 -4.77 44.38 -1.03
CA ALA A 197 -5.19 45.76 -1.24
C ALA A 197 -6.72 45.84 -1.13
N HIS A 198 -7.24 47.05 -0.94
CA HIS A 198 -8.69 47.28 -0.97
C HIS A 198 -9.21 47.08 -2.40
N ALA A 199 -10.05 46.07 -2.61
CA ALA A 199 -10.43 45.60 -3.95
C ALA A 199 -11.07 46.70 -4.82
N ALA A 200 -11.84 47.63 -4.22
CA ALA A 200 -12.45 48.75 -4.94
C ALA A 200 -11.61 50.05 -4.91
N GLY A 201 -10.72 50.20 -3.92
CA GLY A 201 -10.15 51.51 -3.57
C GLY A 201 -8.79 51.73 -4.22
N GLU A 202 -7.98 50.68 -4.24
CA GLU A 202 -6.62 50.72 -4.78
C GLU A 202 -6.16 49.34 -5.31
N PRO A 203 -6.94 48.66 -6.17
CA PRO A 203 -6.61 47.31 -6.63
C PRO A 203 -5.26 47.21 -7.33
N TRP A 204 -4.77 48.28 -7.96
CA TRP A 204 -3.46 48.35 -8.61
C TRP A 204 -2.27 48.18 -7.65
N ASN A 205 -2.48 48.35 -6.35
CA ASN A 205 -1.46 48.06 -5.34
C ASN A 205 -1.47 46.58 -4.91
N GLY A 206 -2.45 45.77 -5.31
CA GLY A 206 -2.55 44.35 -4.96
C GLY A 206 -1.82 43.42 -5.94
N LEU A 207 -1.58 42.19 -5.49
CA LEU A 207 -1.23 41.02 -6.31
C LEU A 207 -2.15 39.90 -5.88
N ASN A 208 -3.09 39.50 -6.73
CA ASN A 208 -4.21 38.66 -6.32
C ASN A 208 -3.86 37.16 -6.38
N ALA A 209 -3.63 36.56 -5.21
CA ALA A 209 -3.31 35.14 -5.09
C ALA A 209 -4.49 34.24 -5.48
N LEU A 210 -5.74 34.72 -5.36
CA LEU A 210 -6.92 33.97 -5.83
C LEU A 210 -6.97 33.90 -7.34
N ASP A 211 -6.68 35.01 -8.03
CA ASP A 211 -6.60 35.01 -9.50
C ASP A 211 -5.48 34.07 -9.99
N ALA A 212 -4.35 34.00 -9.28
CA ALA A 212 -3.26 33.08 -9.60
C ALA A 212 -3.72 31.60 -9.56
N ALA A 213 -4.45 31.25 -8.50
CA ALA A 213 -4.99 29.90 -8.30
C ALA A 213 -6.11 29.57 -9.31
N VAL A 214 -7.00 30.52 -9.62
CA VAL A 214 -8.03 30.35 -10.66
C VAL A 214 -7.40 30.20 -12.04
N ALA A 215 -6.39 31.01 -12.37
CA ALA A 215 -5.65 30.88 -13.62
C ALA A 215 -4.96 29.52 -13.72
N ALA A 216 -4.29 29.06 -12.67
CA ALA A 216 -3.69 27.73 -12.62
C ALA A 216 -4.71 26.61 -12.83
N TYR A 217 -5.87 26.68 -12.16
CA TYR A 217 -6.97 25.73 -12.36
C TYR A 217 -7.46 25.70 -13.81
N ASN A 218 -7.68 26.86 -14.40
CA ASN A 218 -8.14 26.98 -15.79
C ASN A 218 -7.09 26.46 -16.78
N ASN A 219 -5.81 26.80 -16.58
CA ASN A 219 -4.71 26.32 -17.41
C ASN A 219 -4.63 24.80 -17.39
N VAL A 220 -4.76 24.17 -16.22
CA VAL A 220 -4.79 22.70 -16.11
C VAL A 220 -6.08 22.13 -16.70
N SER A 221 -7.21 22.82 -16.60
CA SER A 221 -8.46 22.40 -17.26
C SER A 221 -8.30 22.33 -18.78
N LEU A 222 -7.56 23.26 -19.39
CA LEU A 222 -7.23 23.23 -20.82
C LEU A 222 -6.28 22.07 -21.13
N LEU A 223 -5.24 21.87 -20.30
CA LEU A 223 -4.26 20.78 -20.46
C LEU A 223 -4.91 19.39 -20.56
N ARG A 224 -6.06 19.17 -19.90
CA ARG A 224 -6.77 17.87 -19.88
C ARG A 224 -7.17 17.36 -21.26
N GLN A 225 -7.30 18.21 -22.28
CA GLN A 225 -7.53 17.71 -23.65
C GLN A 225 -6.29 17.01 -24.23
N GLN A 226 -5.09 17.29 -23.72
CA GLN A 226 -3.81 16.81 -24.21
C GLN A 226 -3.14 15.81 -23.23
N ILE A 227 -3.85 15.29 -22.23
CA ILE A 227 -3.37 14.19 -21.37
C ILE A 227 -3.82 12.85 -21.95
N ARG A 228 -3.19 11.75 -21.53
CA ARG A 228 -3.55 10.41 -22.00
C ARG A 228 -4.90 9.96 -21.41
N PRO A 229 -5.66 9.07 -22.09
CA PRO A 229 -6.94 8.57 -21.60
C PRO A 229 -6.89 7.91 -20.22
N GLU A 230 -5.73 7.41 -19.80
CA GLU A 230 -5.50 6.73 -18.52
C GLU A 230 -5.01 7.70 -17.41
N GLU A 231 -4.65 8.93 -17.76
CA GLU A 231 -4.13 9.93 -16.82
C GLU A 231 -5.24 10.77 -16.19
N ARG A 232 -5.08 11.16 -14.93
CA ARG A 232 -6.01 12.07 -14.25
C ARG A 232 -5.26 13.16 -13.51
N VAL A 233 -5.79 14.38 -13.58
CA VAL A 233 -5.37 15.51 -12.74
C VAL A 233 -6.60 16.07 -12.06
N HIS A 234 -6.55 16.22 -10.74
CA HIS A 234 -7.65 16.70 -9.91
C HIS A 234 -7.11 17.65 -8.85
N ALA A 235 -7.92 18.64 -8.49
CA ALA A 235 -7.53 19.71 -7.59
C ALA A 235 -8.70 20.23 -6.77
N VAL A 236 -8.40 20.77 -5.59
CA VAL A 236 -9.32 21.55 -4.77
C VAL A 236 -8.64 22.82 -4.25
N PHE A 237 -9.42 23.85 -3.98
CA PHE A 237 -9.00 25.04 -3.24
C PHE A 237 -9.19 24.77 -1.75
N GLU A 238 -8.11 24.72 -0.98
CA GLU A 238 -8.16 24.55 0.47
C GLU A 238 -8.27 25.91 1.18
N ASP A 239 -7.70 26.96 0.58
CA ASP A 239 -7.80 28.35 1.01
C ASP A 239 -7.88 29.27 -0.22
N GLY A 240 -8.89 30.14 -0.26
CA GLY A 240 -9.22 31.02 -1.38
C GLY A 240 -9.51 32.47 -0.97
N GLY A 241 -9.14 32.88 0.25
CA GLY A 241 -9.50 34.18 0.82
C GLY A 241 -10.80 34.18 1.63
N THR A 242 -11.03 35.26 2.39
CA THR A 242 -12.10 35.32 3.41
C THR A 242 -13.22 36.31 3.13
N VAL A 243 -12.93 37.46 2.51
CA VAL A 243 -13.90 38.54 2.26
C VAL A 243 -13.71 39.16 0.87
N PRO A 244 -14.78 39.52 0.15
CA PRO A 244 -14.70 39.92 -1.25
C PRO A 244 -14.15 41.34 -1.49
N ASN A 245 -14.11 42.20 -0.48
CA ASN A 245 -13.59 43.58 -0.60
C ASN A 245 -12.08 43.70 -0.33
N VAL A 246 -11.39 42.59 -0.06
CA VAL A 246 -9.95 42.53 0.15
C VAL A 246 -9.36 41.59 -0.89
N ILE A 247 -8.32 42.05 -1.62
CA ILE A 247 -7.57 41.17 -2.53
C ILE A 247 -6.83 40.11 -1.71
N PRO A 248 -7.06 38.80 -1.95
CA PRO A 248 -6.33 37.73 -1.26
C PRO A 248 -4.83 37.79 -1.55
N ASP A 249 -4.01 37.81 -0.49
CA ASP A 249 -2.54 37.72 -0.58
C ASP A 249 -2.01 36.29 -0.47
N TYR A 250 -2.87 35.33 -0.13
CA TYR A 250 -2.54 33.93 -0.02
C TYR A 250 -3.69 33.05 -0.53
N THR A 251 -3.32 31.97 -1.23
CA THR A 251 -4.23 30.86 -1.52
C THR A 251 -3.46 29.53 -1.46
N ARG A 252 -4.20 28.44 -1.19
CA ARG A 252 -3.65 27.09 -1.19
C ARG A 252 -4.53 26.13 -1.96
N MET A 253 -3.91 25.37 -2.85
CA MET A 253 -4.54 24.31 -3.62
C MET A 253 -3.91 22.96 -3.31
N ASN A 254 -4.70 21.89 -3.40
CA ASN A 254 -4.24 20.51 -3.23
C ASN A 254 -4.49 19.72 -4.52
N TRP A 255 -3.43 19.12 -5.07
CA TRP A 255 -3.37 18.53 -6.39
C TRP A 255 -2.96 17.07 -6.33
N TYR A 256 -3.66 16.25 -7.12
CA TYR A 256 -3.38 14.83 -7.30
C TYR A 256 -3.22 14.55 -8.79
N ILE A 257 -2.19 13.79 -9.15
CA ILE A 257 -2.00 13.25 -10.50
C ILE A 257 -2.01 11.72 -10.39
N ARG A 258 -2.75 11.05 -11.27
CA ARG A 258 -2.71 9.59 -11.45
C ARG A 258 -2.23 9.28 -12.86
N SER A 259 -1.37 8.27 -12.98
CA SER A 259 -0.85 7.80 -14.26
C SER A 259 -0.49 6.32 -14.17
N PRO A 260 -0.56 5.54 -15.27
CA PRO A 260 -0.19 4.12 -15.26
C PRO A 260 1.20 3.84 -14.69
N THR A 261 2.18 4.72 -14.96
CA THR A 261 3.53 4.61 -14.38
C THR A 261 3.98 5.91 -13.72
N ILE A 262 4.96 5.81 -12.82
CA ILE A 262 5.51 7.00 -12.16
C ILE A 262 6.22 7.92 -13.16
N GLU A 263 6.90 7.38 -14.17
CA GLU A 263 7.59 8.15 -15.21
C GLU A 263 6.61 8.99 -16.04
N GLN A 264 5.48 8.39 -16.44
CA GLN A 264 4.42 9.11 -17.14
C GLN A 264 3.75 10.16 -16.24
N GLY A 265 3.55 9.82 -14.96
CA GLY A 265 3.07 10.75 -13.95
C GLY A 265 3.98 11.97 -13.79
N GLU A 266 5.30 11.76 -13.83
CA GLU A 266 6.33 12.79 -13.75
C GLU A 266 6.33 13.71 -14.98
N GLU A 267 6.21 13.15 -16.18
CA GLU A 267 6.03 13.93 -17.40
C GLU A 267 4.78 14.83 -17.32
N LEU A 268 3.65 14.28 -16.85
CA LEU A 268 2.43 15.04 -16.63
C LEU A 268 2.60 16.09 -15.53
N ARG A 269 3.29 15.77 -14.43
CA ARG A 269 3.59 16.71 -13.34
C ARG A 269 4.31 17.94 -13.85
N ASN A 270 5.30 17.78 -14.73
CA ASN A 270 6.03 18.92 -15.30
C ASN A 270 5.12 19.84 -16.13
N ARG A 271 4.19 19.26 -16.90
CA ARG A 271 3.20 20.04 -17.68
C ARG A 271 2.20 20.75 -16.77
N VAL A 272 1.74 20.09 -15.71
CA VAL A 272 0.86 20.68 -14.70
C VAL A 272 1.57 21.82 -13.95
N ALA A 273 2.84 21.64 -13.57
CA ALA A 273 3.66 22.67 -12.94
C ALA A 273 3.78 23.91 -13.83
N ALA A 274 4.02 23.74 -15.15
CA ALA A 274 4.06 24.86 -16.09
C ALA A 274 2.73 25.64 -16.16
N CYS A 275 1.59 24.93 -16.11
CA CYS A 275 0.26 25.59 -16.04
C CYS A 275 0.07 26.41 -14.75
N ILE A 276 0.58 25.89 -13.63
CA ILE A 276 0.51 26.52 -12.31
C ILE A 276 1.41 27.76 -12.27
N GLU A 277 2.65 27.63 -12.74
CA GLU A 277 3.62 28.72 -12.83
C GLU A 277 3.17 29.84 -13.78
N ALA A 278 2.47 29.50 -14.86
CA ALA A 278 1.84 30.49 -15.73
C ALA A 278 0.77 31.33 -15.00
N GLY A 279 -0.01 30.72 -14.10
CA GLY A 279 -0.99 31.44 -13.26
C GLY A 279 -0.32 32.41 -12.28
N ALA A 280 0.77 31.99 -11.64
CA ALA A 280 1.57 32.86 -10.79
C ALA A 280 2.17 34.03 -11.59
N SER A 281 2.79 33.74 -12.73
CA SER A 281 3.43 34.72 -13.60
C SER A 281 2.44 35.77 -14.12
N ALA A 282 1.25 35.35 -14.55
CA ALA A 282 0.22 36.25 -15.07
C ALA A 282 -0.30 37.27 -14.05
N THR A 283 -0.20 36.94 -12.76
CA THR A 283 -0.72 37.75 -11.65
C THR A 283 0.38 38.45 -10.84
N GLY A 284 1.65 38.25 -11.21
CA GLY A 284 2.80 38.73 -10.46
C GLY A 284 2.97 38.07 -9.08
N CYS A 285 2.26 36.97 -8.81
CA CYS A 285 2.37 36.22 -7.57
C CYS A 285 3.60 35.30 -7.59
N SER A 286 4.05 34.91 -6.39
CA SER A 286 5.02 33.82 -6.23
C SER A 286 4.28 32.50 -5.97
N VAL A 287 4.93 31.38 -6.30
CA VAL A 287 4.40 30.02 -6.12
C VAL A 287 5.35 29.18 -5.28
N GLY A 288 4.80 28.44 -4.31
CA GLY A 288 5.51 27.46 -3.50
C GLY A 288 4.84 26.09 -3.58
N TYR A 289 5.64 25.03 -3.52
CA TYR A 289 5.16 23.65 -3.54
C TYR A 289 5.40 22.97 -2.19
N ILE A 290 4.38 22.31 -1.65
CA ILE A 290 4.49 21.42 -0.50
C ILE A 290 4.32 20.01 -1.04
N ARG A 291 5.41 19.24 -1.08
CA ARG A 291 5.40 17.86 -1.57
C ARG A 291 4.86 16.92 -0.50
N ALA A 292 4.05 15.96 -0.93
CA ALA A 292 3.77 14.76 -0.17
C ALA A 292 4.55 13.60 -0.80
N GLU A 293 4.48 12.43 -0.17
CA GLU A 293 5.10 11.24 -0.72
C GLU A 293 4.36 10.76 -1.98
N ASP A 294 5.13 10.48 -3.03
CA ASP A 294 4.64 9.95 -4.30
C ASP A 294 4.57 8.43 -4.24
N TYR A 295 3.42 7.87 -4.63
CA TYR A 295 3.22 6.43 -4.69
C TYR A 295 3.52 5.96 -6.09
N LYS A 296 4.49 5.07 -6.23
CA LYS A 296 4.81 4.46 -7.54
C LYS A 296 3.73 3.47 -7.93
N ASN A 297 3.61 3.20 -9.23
CA ASN A 297 2.78 2.11 -9.70
C ASN A 297 3.32 0.76 -9.19
N VAL A 298 2.43 -0.18 -8.88
CA VAL A 298 2.81 -1.51 -8.42
C VAL A 298 3.30 -2.34 -9.60
N VAL A 299 4.44 -2.99 -9.42
CA VAL A 299 5.04 -3.91 -10.39
C VAL A 299 5.09 -5.30 -9.77
N GLY A 300 4.05 -6.11 -10.00
CA GLY A 300 4.02 -7.48 -9.50
C GLY A 300 5.08 -8.37 -10.17
N ASN A 301 5.81 -9.16 -9.39
CA ASN A 301 6.77 -10.13 -9.92
C ASN A 301 6.04 -11.38 -10.43
N ARG A 302 6.17 -11.69 -11.73
CA ARG A 302 5.36 -12.74 -12.40
C ARG A 302 5.61 -14.12 -11.78
N THR A 303 6.86 -14.50 -11.58
CA THR A 303 7.25 -15.78 -10.96
C THR A 303 6.66 -15.93 -9.56
N ILE A 304 6.71 -14.87 -8.73
CA ILE A 304 6.08 -14.88 -7.40
C ILE A 304 4.56 -15.04 -7.54
N CYS A 305 3.92 -14.25 -8.42
CA CYS A 305 2.47 -14.26 -8.58
C CYS A 305 1.92 -15.61 -9.09
N GLU A 306 2.56 -16.21 -10.09
CA GLU A 306 2.21 -17.54 -10.60
C GLU A 306 2.41 -18.62 -9.53
N THR A 307 3.47 -18.51 -8.73
CA THR A 307 3.72 -19.44 -7.63
C THR A 307 2.65 -19.31 -6.55
N TYR A 308 2.28 -18.08 -6.18
CA TYR A 308 1.23 -17.84 -5.20
C TYR A 308 -0.11 -18.41 -5.66
N SER A 309 -0.49 -18.21 -6.93
CA SER A 309 -1.70 -18.79 -7.52
C SER A 309 -1.72 -20.33 -7.41
N ARG A 310 -0.60 -21.00 -7.72
CA ARG A 310 -0.47 -22.48 -7.57
C ARG A 310 -0.56 -22.92 -6.10
N VAL A 311 0.06 -22.17 -5.19
CA VAL A 311 0.03 -22.45 -3.76
C VAL A 311 -1.38 -22.30 -3.19
N MET A 312 -2.11 -21.25 -3.58
CA MET A 312 -3.49 -21.03 -3.12
C MET A 312 -4.43 -22.14 -3.60
N ALA A 313 -4.20 -22.72 -4.78
CA ALA A 313 -4.95 -23.90 -5.22
C ALA A 313 -4.76 -25.09 -4.26
N MET A 314 -3.59 -25.24 -3.62
CA MET A 314 -3.36 -26.27 -2.59
C MET A 314 -4.09 -25.95 -1.27
N VAL A 315 -4.31 -24.67 -0.97
CA VAL A 315 -5.14 -24.20 0.16
C VAL A 315 -6.64 -24.36 -0.15
N GLY A 316 -7.01 -24.73 -1.38
CA GLY A 316 -8.41 -24.89 -1.81
C GLY A 316 -9.05 -23.58 -2.28
N ARG A 317 -8.24 -22.59 -2.67
CA ARG A 317 -8.67 -21.25 -3.10
C ARG A 317 -8.22 -20.97 -4.53
N LYS A 318 -9.14 -20.48 -5.37
CA LYS A 318 -8.83 -20.05 -6.73
C LYS A 318 -8.35 -18.60 -6.70
N VAL A 319 -7.09 -18.39 -7.02
CA VAL A 319 -6.45 -17.06 -7.09
C VAL A 319 -5.88 -16.87 -8.47
N LEU A 320 -6.21 -15.74 -9.10
CA LEU A 320 -5.70 -15.40 -10.43
C LEU A 320 -4.24 -14.98 -10.34
N ALA A 321 -3.37 -15.49 -11.22
CA ALA A 321 -1.96 -15.06 -11.26
C ALA A 321 -1.81 -13.61 -11.76
N GLU A 322 -2.73 -13.17 -12.62
CA GLU A 322 -2.82 -11.82 -13.17
C GLU A 322 -4.21 -11.24 -12.93
N GLN A 323 -4.33 -9.92 -12.95
CA GLN A 323 -5.62 -9.24 -12.83
C GLN A 323 -6.45 -9.36 -14.12
N GLU A 324 -7.74 -9.71 -13.98
CA GLU A 324 -8.70 -9.62 -15.10
C GLU A 324 -9.24 -8.19 -15.28
N LYS A 325 -9.46 -7.48 -14.17
CA LYS A 325 -10.01 -6.12 -14.16
C LYS A 325 -8.96 -5.12 -13.69
N PRO A 326 -8.74 -4.01 -14.41
CA PRO A 326 -7.91 -2.91 -13.92
C PRO A 326 -8.51 -2.29 -12.66
N LEU A 327 -7.69 -2.07 -11.64
CA LEU A 327 -8.09 -1.37 -10.41
C LEU A 327 -7.34 -0.03 -10.33
N VAL A 328 -8.08 1.08 -10.42
CA VAL A 328 -7.51 2.44 -10.32
C VAL A 328 -7.41 2.85 -8.86
N ALA A 329 -6.41 2.33 -8.17
CA ALA A 329 -5.98 2.73 -6.83
C ALA A 329 -4.44 2.89 -6.81
N SER A 330 -3.87 3.29 -5.68
CA SER A 330 -2.41 3.35 -5.50
C SER A 330 -2.05 3.04 -4.07
N THR A 331 -0.86 2.47 -3.88
CA THR A 331 -0.33 2.06 -2.59
C THR A 331 1.18 2.31 -2.53
N ASP A 332 1.73 2.52 -1.34
CA ASP A 332 3.17 2.66 -1.14
C ASP A 332 3.93 1.31 -1.26
N MET A 333 3.22 0.17 -1.33
CA MET A 333 3.80 -1.11 -1.78
C MET A 333 4.29 -1.02 -3.24
N GLY A 334 3.76 -0.08 -4.02
CA GLY A 334 4.32 0.26 -5.32
C GLY A 334 5.79 0.67 -5.20
N ASN A 335 6.14 1.49 -4.22
CA ASN A 335 7.52 1.90 -3.98
C ASN A 335 8.41 0.71 -3.63
N VAL A 336 7.93 -0.22 -2.79
CA VAL A 336 8.67 -1.46 -2.46
C VAL A 336 8.92 -2.31 -3.71
N SER A 337 7.92 -2.44 -4.59
CA SER A 337 8.05 -3.23 -5.83
C SER A 337 9.06 -2.69 -6.84
N HIS A 338 9.58 -1.47 -6.62
CA HIS A 338 10.68 -0.90 -7.42
C HIS A 338 12.05 -1.12 -6.79
N GLU A 339 12.11 -1.53 -5.51
CA GLU A 339 13.35 -1.79 -4.78
C GLU A 339 13.79 -3.27 -4.84
N LEU A 340 12.82 -4.20 -4.79
CA LEU A 340 13.08 -5.64 -4.82
C LEU A 340 11.88 -6.42 -5.39
N PRO A 341 12.06 -7.70 -5.81
CA PRO A 341 10.97 -8.55 -6.25
C PRO A 341 9.83 -8.57 -5.24
N SER A 342 8.61 -8.26 -5.69
CA SER A 342 7.49 -8.04 -4.77
C SER A 342 6.18 -8.62 -5.27
N MET A 343 5.30 -8.95 -4.32
CA MET A 343 3.90 -9.29 -4.55
C MET A 343 2.99 -8.40 -3.70
N HIS A 344 2.03 -7.77 -4.36
CA HIS A 344 0.87 -7.17 -3.71
C HIS A 344 -0.36 -7.90 -4.23
N GLY A 345 -0.76 -8.94 -3.49
CA GLY A 345 -1.94 -9.75 -3.82
C GLY A 345 -3.23 -9.10 -3.35
N ALA A 346 -4.34 -9.80 -3.60
CA ALA A 346 -5.63 -9.55 -3.01
C ALA A 346 -6.36 -10.85 -2.67
N PHE A 347 -7.18 -10.79 -1.64
CA PHE A 347 -8.12 -11.86 -1.27
C PHE A 347 -9.50 -11.26 -1.08
N THR A 348 -10.54 -12.00 -1.46
CA THR A 348 -11.91 -11.52 -1.37
C THR A 348 -12.47 -11.76 0.03
N ILE A 349 -13.23 -10.80 0.55
CA ILE A 349 -14.01 -10.96 1.77
C ILE A 349 -15.50 -10.89 1.47
N PRO A 350 -16.35 -11.68 2.14
CA PRO A 350 -17.80 -11.53 2.01
C PRO A 350 -18.24 -10.15 2.46
N ALA A 351 -18.92 -9.41 1.59
CA ALA A 351 -19.44 -8.08 1.89
C ALA A 351 -20.80 -7.88 1.23
N CYS A 352 -21.66 -7.05 1.85
CA CYS A 352 -22.96 -6.73 1.26
C CYS A 352 -22.82 -5.97 -0.06
N PRO A 353 -23.79 -6.08 -1.00
CA PRO A 353 -23.79 -5.32 -2.23
C PRO A 353 -23.58 -3.81 -1.99
N GLY A 354 -22.69 -3.21 -2.80
CA GLY A 354 -22.31 -1.81 -2.68
C GLY A 354 -21.35 -1.48 -1.52
N ALA A 355 -20.74 -2.48 -0.89
CA ALA A 355 -19.64 -2.28 0.06
C ALA A 355 -18.31 -1.97 -0.66
N ALA A 356 -18.23 -0.83 -1.35
CA ALA A 356 -16.98 -0.39 -1.96
C ALA A 356 -15.90 -0.17 -0.89
N LEU A 357 -14.62 -0.33 -1.27
CA LEU A 357 -13.49 0.12 -0.45
C LEU A 357 -13.72 1.58 -0.01
N HIS A 358 -13.27 1.91 1.19
CA HIS A 358 -13.43 3.22 1.85
C HIS A 358 -14.91 3.55 2.15
N SER A 359 -15.75 2.53 2.34
CA SER A 359 -17.12 2.69 2.85
C SER A 359 -17.26 2.08 4.25
N LYS A 360 -18.20 2.62 5.04
CA LYS A 360 -18.57 2.03 6.34
C LYS A 360 -19.06 0.59 6.23
N LYS A 361 -19.64 0.21 5.08
CA LYS A 361 -20.08 -1.17 4.81
C LYS A 361 -18.90 -2.12 4.68
N PHE A 362 -17.84 -1.69 3.99
CA PHE A 362 -16.61 -2.49 3.89
C PHE A 362 -15.91 -2.58 5.23
N ALA A 363 -15.86 -1.47 5.99
CA ALA A 363 -15.34 -1.50 7.36
C ALA A 363 -16.08 -2.54 8.21
N ALA A 364 -17.41 -2.56 8.18
CA ALA A 364 -18.19 -3.58 8.90
C ALA A 364 -17.81 -5.01 8.45
N ALA A 365 -17.78 -5.27 7.14
CA ALA A 365 -17.40 -6.58 6.60
C ALA A 365 -15.97 -7.01 7.01
N ALA A 366 -15.02 -6.07 7.08
CA ALA A 366 -13.66 -6.34 7.50
C ALA A 366 -13.54 -6.73 8.99
N GLY A 367 -14.55 -6.41 9.81
CA GLY A 367 -14.63 -6.82 11.21
C GLY A 367 -15.31 -8.17 11.43
N GLU A 368 -15.87 -8.78 10.40
CA GLU A 368 -16.60 -10.05 10.52
C GLU A 368 -15.67 -11.27 10.55
N ARG A 369 -16.13 -12.35 11.20
CA ARG A 369 -15.40 -13.63 11.25
C ARG A 369 -15.05 -14.19 9.88
N ALA A 370 -15.93 -14.02 8.88
CA ALA A 370 -15.68 -14.51 7.53
C ALA A 370 -14.52 -13.75 6.84
N GLY A 371 -14.35 -12.45 7.13
CA GLY A 371 -13.20 -11.68 6.64
C GLY A 371 -11.89 -12.14 7.27
N HIS A 372 -11.92 -12.47 8.57
CA HIS A 372 -10.80 -13.09 9.28
C HIS A 372 -10.40 -14.44 8.68
N GLU A 373 -11.36 -15.32 8.43
CA GLU A 373 -11.10 -16.66 7.85
C GLU A 373 -10.48 -16.55 6.45
N ALA A 374 -10.93 -15.61 5.63
CA ALA A 374 -10.31 -15.33 4.33
C ALA A 374 -8.86 -14.81 4.49
N ALA A 375 -8.60 -13.98 5.50
CA ALA A 375 -7.25 -13.50 5.80
C ALA A 375 -6.33 -14.63 6.28
N ILE A 376 -6.85 -15.59 7.05
CA ILE A 376 -6.11 -16.79 7.48
C ILE A 376 -5.72 -17.65 6.27
N ASP A 377 -6.65 -17.94 5.36
CA ASP A 377 -6.34 -18.71 4.15
C ASP A 377 -5.30 -18.01 3.27
N CYS A 378 -5.43 -16.68 3.12
CA CYS A 378 -4.44 -15.87 2.42
C CYS A 378 -3.07 -15.95 3.11
N GLY A 379 -3.02 -15.83 4.43
CA GLY A 379 -1.81 -15.94 5.22
C GLY A 379 -1.15 -17.31 5.10
N THR A 380 -1.92 -18.40 5.12
CA THR A 380 -1.43 -19.76 4.86
C THR A 380 -0.74 -19.87 3.50
N GLY A 381 -1.36 -19.33 2.44
CA GLY A 381 -0.75 -19.33 1.12
C GLY A 381 0.52 -18.50 1.05
N MET A 382 0.53 -17.32 1.68
CA MET A 382 1.72 -16.47 1.76
C MET A 382 2.85 -17.15 2.56
N ALA A 383 2.54 -17.92 3.61
CA ALA A 383 3.53 -18.72 4.33
C ALA A 383 4.22 -19.73 3.41
N LEU A 384 3.45 -20.50 2.65
CA LEU A 384 4.00 -21.49 1.72
C LEU A 384 4.76 -20.82 0.56
N LEU A 385 4.27 -19.68 0.07
CA LEU A 385 5.00 -18.87 -0.91
C LEU A 385 6.38 -18.44 -0.39
N ALA A 386 6.45 -17.93 0.84
CA ALA A 386 7.73 -17.53 1.46
C ALA A 386 8.69 -18.73 1.56
N ILE A 387 8.20 -19.91 1.95
CA ILE A 387 9.03 -21.13 2.00
C ILE A 387 9.57 -21.49 0.61
N ASN A 388 8.76 -21.39 -0.44
CA ASN A 388 9.20 -21.66 -1.81
C ASN A 388 10.27 -20.66 -2.26
N ILE A 389 10.06 -19.36 -1.99
CA ILE A 389 11.05 -18.30 -2.26
C ILE A 389 12.34 -18.49 -1.47
N LEU A 390 12.31 -19.18 -0.33
CA LEU A 390 13.50 -19.42 0.50
C LEU A 390 14.23 -20.74 0.16
N SER A 391 13.51 -21.74 -0.34
CA SER A 391 14.04 -23.11 -0.51
C SER A 391 14.32 -23.52 -1.95
N ASP A 392 13.68 -22.91 -2.95
CA ASP A 392 13.88 -23.23 -4.36
C ASP A 392 14.84 -22.20 -4.99
N ASP A 393 16.06 -22.63 -5.33
CA ASP A 393 17.08 -21.77 -5.97
C ASP A 393 16.64 -21.34 -7.38
N ARG A 394 15.99 -22.23 -8.15
CA ARG A 394 15.55 -21.94 -9.51
C ARG A 394 14.44 -20.89 -9.51
N LEU A 395 13.48 -21.01 -8.59
CA LEU A 395 12.43 -20.00 -8.42
C LEU A 395 13.02 -18.64 -8.05
N ALA A 396 14.05 -18.60 -7.19
CA ALA A 396 14.71 -17.36 -6.83
C ALA A 396 15.45 -16.72 -8.02
N GLU A 397 16.13 -17.52 -8.85
CA GLU A 397 16.76 -17.03 -10.09
C GLU A 397 15.73 -16.47 -11.07
N GLU A 398 14.64 -17.20 -11.33
CA GLU A 398 13.53 -16.76 -12.19
C GLU A 398 12.88 -15.47 -11.68
N MET A 399 12.63 -15.39 -10.37
CA MET A 399 12.11 -14.20 -9.69
C MET A 399 13.04 -12.98 -9.86
N GLN A 400 14.35 -13.16 -9.70
CA GLN A 400 15.30 -12.05 -9.89
C GLN A 400 15.39 -11.63 -11.35
N GLN A 401 15.34 -12.57 -12.29
CA GLN A 401 15.33 -12.26 -13.71
C GLN A 401 14.07 -11.49 -14.12
N ASP A 402 12.90 -11.87 -13.60
CA ASP A 402 11.65 -11.14 -13.81
C ASP A 402 11.72 -9.69 -13.30
N PHE A 403 12.41 -9.47 -12.18
CA PHE A 403 12.58 -8.13 -11.62
C PHE A 403 13.54 -7.28 -12.44
N ILE A 404 14.65 -7.84 -12.92
CA ILE A 404 15.61 -7.14 -13.79
C ILE A 404 14.96 -6.79 -15.13
N ASN A 405 14.31 -7.75 -15.79
CA ASN A 405 13.70 -7.58 -17.11
C ASN A 405 12.56 -6.55 -17.13
N LYS A 406 11.88 -6.30 -16.01
CA LYS A 406 10.82 -5.29 -15.93
C LYS A 406 11.34 -3.86 -15.73
N ARG A 407 12.65 -3.69 -15.49
CA ARG A 407 13.31 -2.37 -15.37
C ARG A 407 13.97 -1.94 -16.69
N GLU A 408 14.13 -2.86 -17.64
CA GLU A 408 14.49 -2.59 -19.05
C GLU A 408 13.24 -2.33 -19.88
#